data_AF-E4SBM8-F1
#
_entry.id   AF-E4SBM8-F1
#
_cell.length_a   1.000
_cell.length_b   1.000
_cell.length_c   1.000
_cell.angle_alpha   90.00
_cell.angle_beta   90.00
_cell.angle_gamma   90.00
#
_symmetry.space_group_name_H-M   'P 1'
#
loop_
_entity.id
_entity.type
_entity.pdbx_description
1 polymer ?
#
loop_
_entity_poly.entity_id
_entity_poly.type
_entity_poly.pdbx_seq_one_letter_code
_entity_poly.pdbx_strand_id
1 'polypeptide(L)'
;MRDPYEVLGVRKGASKEEIKKAYLDLVKKYHPDKFKDNPLRELAEEKLKEINEAYNILMNDQYSNYEYSTYEQTSLYQQVRDLIMQGNIAQAESLLNQNPRNDAEWFYLMGIIYQKRGWINQAYRFFLEAYNRDPGNYEYRRAKEQFEMASRNYEWSAYNRGYRRHDDCDICTICQIIACWECCCDNDIGC
;
A
#
# COMPACT_ATOMS: atom_id res chain seq x y z
N MET A 1 13.76 -24.13 29.53
CA MET A 1 14.38 -23.30 28.48
C MET A 1 15.35 -24.20 27.73
N ARG A 2 15.09 -24.54 26.46
CA ARG A 2 16.02 -25.36 25.66
C ARG A 2 17.19 -24.49 25.22
N ASP A 3 18.38 -25.07 25.18
CA ASP A 3 19.58 -24.34 24.78
C ASP A 3 19.49 -24.01 23.27
N PRO A 4 19.60 -22.73 22.86
CA PRO A 4 19.46 -22.34 21.46
C PRO A 4 20.44 -23.07 20.52
N TYR A 5 21.63 -23.41 21.01
CA TYR A 5 22.62 -24.17 20.23
C TYR A 5 22.15 -25.60 19.97
N GLU A 6 21.45 -26.23 20.93
CA GLU A 6 20.90 -27.58 20.78
C GLU A 6 19.71 -27.61 19.83
N VAL A 7 18.87 -26.57 19.83
CA VAL A 7 17.72 -26.46 18.92
C VAL A 7 18.18 -26.38 17.46
N LEU A 8 19.28 -25.66 17.19
CA LEU A 8 19.88 -25.59 15.86
C LEU A 8 20.81 -26.77 15.53
N GLY A 9 21.10 -27.65 16.50
CA GLY A 9 22.01 -28.78 16.32
C GLY A 9 23.48 -28.37 16.10
N VAL A 10 23.88 -27.20 16.61
CA VAL A 10 25.23 -26.66 16.47
C VAL A 10 25.98 -26.71 17.79
N ARG A 11 27.32 -26.68 17.73
CA ARG A 11 28.14 -26.65 18.95
C ARG A 11 27.99 -25.30 19.66
N LYS A 12 28.04 -25.31 20.99
CA LYS A 12 28.12 -24.06 21.78
C LYS A 12 29.38 -23.30 21.39
N GLY A 13 29.21 -22.07 20.89
CA GLY A 13 30.29 -21.25 20.32
C GLY A 13 30.54 -21.45 18.82
N ALA A 14 29.64 -22.09 18.08
CA ALA A 14 29.67 -22.15 16.62
C ALA A 14 29.72 -20.73 16.01
N SER A 15 30.36 -20.60 14.84
CA SER A 15 30.46 -19.31 14.16
C SER A 15 29.10 -18.85 13.64
N LYS A 16 28.91 -17.53 13.45
CA LYS A 16 27.68 -16.97 12.87
C LYS A 16 27.32 -17.61 11.51
N GLU A 17 28.32 -17.99 10.73
CA GLU A 17 28.17 -18.66 9.44
C GLU A 17 27.64 -20.09 9.58
N GLU A 18 28.16 -20.86 10.55
CA GLU A 18 27.68 -22.20 10.86
C GLU A 18 26.25 -22.17 11.40
N ILE A 19 25.93 -21.19 12.24
CA ILE A 19 24.59 -20.97 12.78
C ILE A 19 23.60 -20.66 11.64
N LYS A 20 23.95 -19.76 10.71
CA LYS A 20 23.12 -19.42 9.54
C LYS A 20 22.92 -20.61 8.60
N LYS A 21 23.95 -21.41 8.38
CA LYS A 21 23.88 -22.61 7.53
C LYS A 21 22.94 -23.66 8.13
N ALA A 22 23.10 -23.96 9.42
CA ALA A 22 22.24 -24.91 10.13
C ALA A 22 20.78 -24.44 10.15
N TYR A 23 20.54 -23.14 10.36
CA TYR A 23 19.21 -22.53 10.27
C TYR A 23 18.56 -22.74 8.89
N LEU A 24 19.26 -22.42 7.80
CA LEU A 24 18.73 -22.58 6.44
C LEU A 24 18.40 -24.05 6.11
N ASP A 25 19.21 -25.00 6.57
CA ASP A 25 18.98 -26.42 6.36
C ASP A 25 17.75 -26.92 7.13
N LEU A 26 17.54 -26.41 8.35
CA LEU A 26 16.36 -26.72 9.17
C LEU A 26 15.08 -26.11 8.60
N VAL A 27 15.11 -24.84 8.15
CA VAL A 27 13.95 -24.18 7.52
C VAL A 27 13.56 -24.92 6.23
N LYS A 28 14.51 -25.31 5.39
CA LYS A 28 14.24 -26.13 4.18
C LYS A 28 13.67 -27.51 4.49
N LYS A 29 13.95 -28.04 5.70
CA LYS A 29 13.45 -29.33 6.15
C LYS A 29 12.01 -29.23 6.67
N TYR A 30 11.68 -28.15 7.39
CA TYR A 30 10.37 -27.90 7.98
C TYR A 30 9.48 -26.93 7.19
N HIS A 31 9.87 -26.60 5.95
CA HIS A 31 9.15 -25.63 5.12
C HIS A 31 7.68 -26.08 4.88
N PRO A 32 6.69 -25.19 5.06
CA PRO A 32 5.27 -25.55 4.99
C PRO A 32 4.85 -26.15 3.64
N ASP A 33 5.57 -25.79 2.57
CA ASP A 33 5.34 -26.31 1.22
C ASP A 33 5.61 -27.82 1.09
N LYS A 34 6.44 -28.41 1.97
CA LYS A 34 6.66 -29.87 2.03
C LYS A 34 5.60 -30.63 2.83
N PHE A 35 4.77 -29.92 3.60
CA PHE A 35 3.79 -30.51 4.53
C PHE A 35 2.35 -30.11 4.23
N LYS A 36 2.07 -29.57 3.04
CA LYS A 36 0.73 -29.10 2.62
C LYS A 36 -0.40 -30.12 2.85
N ASP A 37 -0.14 -31.42 2.62
CA ASP A 37 -1.13 -32.50 2.75
C ASP A 37 -0.83 -33.48 3.90
N ASN A 38 0.01 -33.09 4.87
CA ASN A 38 0.49 -33.99 5.91
C ASN A 38 -0.05 -33.59 7.30
N PRO A 39 -0.57 -34.53 8.12
CA PRO A 39 -1.01 -34.24 9.49
C PRO A 39 0.12 -33.71 10.40
N LEU A 40 1.38 -33.83 9.97
CA LEU A 40 2.56 -33.31 10.66
C LEU A 40 2.80 -31.80 10.44
N ARG A 41 1.92 -31.10 9.70
CA ARG A 41 2.05 -29.66 9.43
C ARG A 41 2.12 -28.81 10.70
N GLU A 42 1.26 -29.07 11.68
CA GLU A 42 1.27 -28.34 12.97
C GLU A 42 2.58 -28.55 13.74
N LEU A 43 3.07 -29.78 13.76
CA LEU A 43 4.37 -30.12 14.37
C LEU A 43 5.54 -29.46 13.64
N ALA A 44 5.47 -29.34 12.31
CA ALA A 44 6.48 -28.66 11.51
C ALA A 44 6.48 -27.15 11.77
N GLU A 45 5.31 -26.52 11.88
CA GLU A 45 5.15 -25.11 12.25
C GLU A 45 5.69 -24.83 13.66
N GLU A 46 5.36 -25.67 14.64
CA GLU A 46 5.85 -25.53 16.01
C GLU A 46 7.38 -25.69 16.08
N LYS A 47 7.93 -26.67 15.36
CA LYS A 47 9.39 -26.86 15.23
C LYS A 47 10.07 -25.67 14.58
N LEU A 48 9.49 -25.13 13.50
CA LEU A 48 10.03 -24.00 12.78
C LEU A 48 10.01 -22.73 13.66
N LYS A 49 8.99 -22.58 14.51
CA LYS A 49 8.94 -21.51 15.52
C LYS A 49 10.06 -21.63 16.56
N GLU A 50 10.30 -22.83 17.10
CA GLU A 50 11.42 -23.08 18.03
C GLU A 50 12.78 -22.77 17.37
N ILE A 51 12.97 -23.18 16.11
CA ILE A 51 14.20 -22.94 15.33
C ILE A 51 14.45 -21.45 15.13
N ASN A 52 13.41 -20.69 14.77
CA ASN A 52 13.49 -19.24 14.58
C ASN A 52 13.87 -18.55 15.89
N GLU A 53 13.25 -18.94 17.01
CA GLU A 53 13.51 -18.37 18.32
C GLU A 53 14.96 -18.63 18.78
N ALA A 54 15.45 -19.85 18.58
CA ALA A 54 16.84 -20.20 18.86
C ALA A 54 17.84 -19.44 17.97
N TYR A 55 17.58 -19.33 16.67
CA TYR A 55 18.40 -18.55 15.74
C TYR A 55 18.43 -17.07 16.11
N ASN A 56 17.30 -16.49 16.52
CA ASN A 56 17.22 -15.10 16.97
C ASN A 56 18.07 -14.84 18.22
N ILE A 57 17.99 -15.73 19.21
CA ILE A 57 18.77 -15.61 20.46
C ILE A 57 20.28 -15.69 20.16
N LEU A 58 20.68 -16.58 19.26
CA LEU A 58 22.10 -16.81 18.94
C LEU A 58 22.70 -15.77 18.02
N MET A 59 21.93 -15.30 17.03
CA MET A 59 22.47 -14.37 16.05
C MET A 59 22.59 -12.97 16.65
N ASN A 60 21.78 -12.63 17.67
CA ASN A 60 21.79 -11.37 18.43
C ASN A 60 22.02 -10.11 17.55
N ASP A 61 21.57 -10.19 16.29
CA ASP A 61 21.78 -9.20 15.25
C ASP A 61 20.50 -9.17 14.41
N GLN A 62 20.08 -7.96 14.11
CA GLN A 62 18.87 -7.59 13.40
C GLN A 62 18.71 -8.23 12.00
N TYR A 63 19.71 -8.98 11.54
CA TYR A 63 19.75 -9.69 10.26
C TYR A 63 18.74 -10.84 10.13
N SER A 64 18.43 -11.57 11.22
CA SER A 64 17.44 -12.65 11.20
C SER A 64 16.00 -12.12 11.05
N ASN A 65 15.70 -11.03 11.76
CA ASN A 65 14.43 -10.34 11.62
C ASN A 65 14.24 -9.83 10.19
N TYR A 66 15.29 -9.42 9.49
CA TYR A 66 15.18 -8.89 8.14
C TYR A 66 14.59 -9.91 7.15
N GLU A 67 15.14 -11.14 7.09
CA GLU A 67 14.74 -12.14 6.09
C GLU A 67 13.35 -12.77 6.38
N TYR A 68 13.03 -13.03 7.65
CA TYR A 68 11.69 -13.52 8.05
C TYR A 68 10.62 -12.43 7.94
N SER A 69 10.96 -11.19 8.33
CA SER A 69 10.07 -10.03 8.20
C SER A 69 9.78 -9.72 6.73
N THR A 70 10.74 -9.86 5.82
CA THR A 70 10.50 -9.64 4.39
C THR A 70 9.50 -10.67 3.82
N TYR A 71 9.57 -11.94 4.22
CA TYR A 71 8.61 -12.95 3.75
C TYR A 71 7.17 -12.67 4.23
N GLU A 72 7.01 -12.32 5.51
CA GLU A 72 5.71 -11.91 6.07
C GLU A 72 5.19 -10.62 5.42
N GLN A 73 6.08 -9.65 5.13
CA GLN A 73 5.74 -8.41 4.43
C GLN A 73 5.27 -8.65 3.00
N THR A 74 6.01 -9.47 2.24
CA THR A 74 5.60 -9.83 0.87
C THR A 74 4.24 -10.52 0.88
N SER A 75 3.98 -11.39 1.87
CA SER A 75 2.65 -12.02 2.03
C SER A 75 1.56 -11.01 2.41
N LEU A 76 1.83 -10.07 3.31
CA LEU A 76 0.89 -9.03 3.73
C LEU A 76 0.51 -8.09 2.57
N TYR A 77 1.50 -7.58 1.83
CA TYR A 77 1.25 -6.65 0.73
C TYR A 77 0.53 -7.31 -0.42
N GLN A 78 0.77 -8.60 -0.67
CA GLN A 78 -0.01 -9.36 -1.63
C GLN A 78 -1.49 -9.42 -1.22
N GLN A 79 -1.78 -9.74 0.05
CA GLN A 79 -3.16 -9.76 0.55
C GLN A 79 -3.85 -8.39 0.44
N VAL A 80 -3.13 -7.31 0.75
CA VAL A 80 -3.64 -5.94 0.61
C VAL A 80 -3.96 -5.61 -0.85
N ARG A 81 -3.08 -6.01 -1.80
CA ARG A 81 -3.34 -5.86 -3.24
C ARG A 81 -4.62 -6.60 -3.66
N ASP A 82 -4.83 -7.81 -3.16
CA ASP A 82 -6.03 -8.61 -3.44
C ASP A 82 -7.30 -7.94 -2.91
N LEU A 83 -7.27 -7.40 -1.68
CA LEU A 83 -8.39 -6.65 -1.11
C LEU A 83 -8.71 -5.38 -1.90
N ILE A 84 -7.68 -4.67 -2.38
CA ILE A 84 -7.85 -3.51 -3.25
C ILE A 84 -8.51 -3.90 -4.57
N MET A 85 -8.10 -5.03 -5.18
CA MET A 85 -8.72 -5.54 -6.41
C MET A 85 -10.20 -5.91 -6.20
N GLN A 86 -10.54 -6.45 -5.03
CA GLN A 86 -11.92 -6.76 -4.64
C GLN A 86 -12.75 -5.51 -4.28
N GLY A 87 -12.12 -4.33 -4.21
CA GLY A 87 -12.78 -3.08 -3.81
C GLY A 87 -12.99 -2.93 -2.30
N ASN A 88 -12.44 -3.84 -1.49
CA ASN A 88 -12.54 -3.78 -0.04
C ASN A 88 -11.45 -2.87 0.56
N ILE A 89 -11.58 -1.58 0.31
CA ILE A 89 -10.57 -0.57 0.65
C ILE A 89 -10.45 -0.37 2.18
N ALA A 90 -11.54 -0.58 2.93
CA ALA A 90 -11.54 -0.42 4.39
C ALA A 90 -10.72 -1.51 5.10
N GLN A 91 -10.86 -2.76 4.67
CA GLN A 91 -10.05 -3.86 5.22
C GLN A 91 -8.57 -3.73 4.81
N ALA A 92 -8.30 -3.36 3.56
CA ALA A 92 -6.95 -3.11 3.08
C ALA A 92 -6.21 -2.07 3.95
N GLU A 93 -6.87 -0.96 4.26
CA GLU A 93 -6.30 0.06 5.15
C GLU A 93 -6.11 -0.45 6.58
N SER A 94 -7.07 -1.20 7.13
CA SER A 94 -6.95 -1.77 8.47
C SER A 94 -5.72 -2.68 8.60
N LEU A 95 -5.46 -3.54 7.61
CA LEU A 95 -4.28 -4.41 7.59
C LEU A 95 -2.97 -3.61 7.53
N LEU A 96 -2.92 -2.55 6.73
CA LEU A 96 -1.75 -1.68 6.63
C LEU A 96 -1.50 -0.88 7.93
N ASN A 97 -2.56 -0.47 8.62
CA ASN A 97 -2.48 0.30 9.87
C ASN A 97 -2.09 -0.56 11.08
N GLN A 98 -2.35 -1.86 11.05
CA GLN A 98 -1.92 -2.78 12.12
C GLN A 98 -0.40 -2.86 12.22
N ASN A 99 0.31 -2.72 11.09
CA ASN A 99 1.77 -2.82 11.02
C ASN A 99 2.37 -1.66 10.18
N PRO A 100 2.41 -0.43 10.71
CA PRO A 100 2.92 0.72 9.97
C PRO A 100 4.45 0.68 9.91
N ARG A 101 5.01 0.24 8.78
CA ARG A 101 6.46 0.16 8.55
C ARG A 101 7.03 1.31 7.72
N ASN A 102 6.18 2.11 7.07
CA ASN A 102 6.58 3.28 6.26
C ASN A 102 7.65 2.94 5.21
N ASP A 103 7.57 1.75 4.64
CA ASP A 103 8.35 1.29 3.49
C ASP A 103 7.73 1.78 2.17
N ALA A 104 8.50 1.69 1.09
CA ALA A 104 8.07 2.19 -0.22
C ALA A 104 6.77 1.55 -0.72
N GLU A 105 6.59 0.25 -0.49
CA GLU A 105 5.40 -0.49 -0.93
C GLU A 105 4.17 -0.14 -0.10
N TRP A 106 4.31 0.00 1.23
CA TRP A 106 3.23 0.53 2.07
C TRP A 106 2.74 1.90 1.59
N PHE A 107 3.66 2.81 1.27
CA PHE A 107 3.30 4.13 0.73
C PHE A 107 2.57 4.03 -0.61
N TYR A 108 3.01 3.13 -1.49
CA TYR A 108 2.36 2.90 -2.77
C TYR A 108 0.93 2.37 -2.60
N LEU A 109 0.72 1.37 -1.74
CA LEU A 109 -0.59 0.78 -1.47
C LEU A 109 -1.53 1.80 -0.81
N MET A 110 -1.02 2.61 0.12
CA MET A 110 -1.76 3.73 0.70
C MET A 110 -2.14 4.76 -0.37
N GLY A 111 -1.25 5.07 -1.31
CA GLY A 111 -1.56 5.92 -2.46
C GLY A 111 -2.75 5.40 -3.27
N ILE A 112 -2.81 4.08 -3.54
CA ILE A 112 -3.92 3.46 -4.27
C ILE A 112 -5.22 3.52 -3.46
N ILE A 113 -5.16 3.25 -2.16
CA ILE A 113 -6.33 3.34 -1.25
C ILE A 113 -6.92 4.76 -1.29
N TYR A 114 -6.08 5.79 -1.18
CA TYR A 114 -6.51 7.18 -1.21
C TYR A 114 -6.99 7.62 -2.59
N GLN A 115 -6.40 7.10 -3.68
CA GLN A 115 -6.92 7.27 -5.03
C GLN A 115 -8.35 6.73 -5.13
N LYS A 116 -8.60 5.50 -4.67
CA LYS A 116 -9.93 4.86 -4.73
C LYS A 116 -10.98 5.62 -3.93
N ARG A 117 -10.56 6.34 -2.88
CA ARG A 117 -11.43 7.23 -2.08
C ARG A 117 -11.68 8.60 -2.73
N GLY A 118 -10.92 8.96 -3.77
CA GLY A 118 -11.00 10.28 -4.43
C GLY A 118 -10.12 11.37 -3.82
N TRP A 119 -9.24 11.02 -2.88
CA TRP A 119 -8.35 11.98 -2.20
C TRP A 119 -7.04 12.15 -2.97
N ILE A 120 -7.16 12.72 -4.18
CA ILE A 120 -6.08 12.74 -5.19
C ILE A 120 -4.82 13.45 -4.69
N ASN A 121 -4.95 14.56 -3.97
CA ASN A 121 -3.80 15.32 -3.45
C ASN A 121 -3.02 14.52 -2.40
N GLN A 122 -3.71 13.79 -1.52
CA GLN A 122 -3.04 12.93 -0.54
C GLN A 122 -2.44 11.69 -1.20
N ALA A 123 -3.16 11.09 -2.16
CA ALA A 123 -2.66 9.97 -2.95
C ALA A 123 -1.34 10.32 -3.66
N TYR A 124 -1.25 11.52 -4.27
CA TYR A 124 -0.03 11.98 -4.93
C TYR A 124 1.15 12.09 -3.97
N ARG A 125 0.94 12.61 -2.75
CA ARG A 125 2.00 12.69 -1.73
C ARG A 125 2.52 11.31 -1.37
N PHE A 126 1.63 10.33 -1.21
CA PHE A 126 2.04 8.96 -0.93
C PHE A 126 2.82 8.32 -2.09
N PHE A 127 2.42 8.56 -3.35
CA PHE A 127 3.20 8.09 -4.51
C PHE A 127 4.57 8.76 -4.62
N LEU A 128 4.66 10.05 -4.29
CA LEU A 128 5.93 10.77 -4.25
C LEU A 128 6.86 10.19 -3.17
N GLU A 129 6.34 9.93 -1.97
CA GLU A 129 7.07 9.31 -0.88
C GLU A 129 7.54 7.88 -1.21
N ALA A 130 6.73 7.10 -1.92
CA ALA A 130 7.10 5.78 -2.42
C ALA A 130 8.26 5.86 -3.42
N TYR A 131 8.16 6.76 -4.40
CA TYR A 131 9.21 6.98 -5.41
C TYR A 131 10.53 7.48 -4.81
N ASN A 132 10.47 8.38 -3.83
CA ASN A 132 11.68 8.90 -3.19
C ASN A 132 12.45 7.82 -2.42
N ARG A 133 11.76 6.79 -1.92
CA ARG A 133 12.38 5.64 -1.23
C ARG A 133 12.95 4.63 -2.21
N ASP A 134 12.22 4.33 -3.28
CA ASP A 134 12.68 3.42 -4.33
C ASP A 134 12.49 4.03 -5.73
N PRO A 135 13.50 4.77 -6.22
CA PRO A 135 13.47 5.36 -7.56
C PRO A 135 13.61 4.33 -8.69
N GLY A 136 14.07 3.11 -8.37
CA GLY A 136 14.33 2.04 -9.32
C GLY A 136 13.06 1.33 -9.78
N ASN A 137 11.99 1.40 -8.98
CA ASN A 137 10.74 0.73 -9.27
C ASN A 137 9.91 1.48 -10.34
N TYR A 138 9.59 0.77 -11.41
CA TYR A 138 8.77 1.29 -12.51
C TYR A 138 7.32 1.58 -12.10
N GLU A 139 6.73 0.79 -11.20
CA GLU A 139 5.34 0.98 -10.74
C GLU A 139 5.15 2.33 -10.06
N TYR A 140 6.09 2.71 -9.19
CA TYR A 140 6.02 3.94 -8.41
C TYR A 140 6.22 5.18 -9.28
N ARG A 141 7.16 5.09 -10.22
CA ARG A 141 7.39 6.14 -11.22
C ARG A 141 6.14 6.41 -12.04
N ARG A 142 5.54 5.35 -12.61
CA ARG A 142 4.34 5.46 -13.44
C ARG A 142 3.16 6.03 -12.65
N ALA A 143 2.96 5.57 -11.41
CA ALA A 143 1.90 6.08 -10.55
C ALA A 143 2.10 7.57 -10.23
N LYS A 144 3.33 8.00 -9.89
CA LYS A 144 3.63 9.43 -9.70
C LYS A 144 3.32 10.24 -10.95
N GLU A 145 3.83 9.83 -12.12
CA GLU A 145 3.67 10.57 -13.38
C GLU A 145 2.20 10.76 -13.76
N GLN A 146 1.39 9.69 -13.62
CA GLN A 146 -0.05 9.74 -13.86
C GLN A 146 -0.74 10.80 -13.00
N PHE A 147 -0.34 10.91 -11.73
CA PHE A 147 -0.92 11.84 -10.78
C PHE A 147 -0.33 13.23 -10.83
N GLU A 148 0.90 13.39 -11.31
CA GLU A 148 1.51 14.69 -11.56
C GLU A 148 0.76 15.42 -12.68
N MET A 149 0.31 14.68 -13.70
CA MET A 149 -0.56 15.22 -14.75
C MET A 149 -1.98 15.50 -14.22
N ALA A 150 -2.55 14.58 -13.43
CA ALA A 150 -3.87 14.75 -12.84
C ALA A 150 -3.90 15.95 -11.87
N SER A 151 -2.91 16.09 -10.99
CA SER A 151 -2.79 17.20 -10.04
C SER A 151 -2.66 18.53 -10.77
N ARG A 152 -1.84 18.61 -11.84
CA ARG A 152 -1.76 19.81 -12.68
C ARG A 152 -3.10 20.16 -13.33
N ASN A 153 -3.89 19.17 -13.72
CA ASN A 153 -5.24 19.39 -14.26
C ASN A 153 -6.24 19.81 -13.17
N TYR A 154 -6.16 19.29 -11.95
CA TYR A 154 -6.99 19.71 -10.82
C TYR A 154 -6.60 21.09 -10.28
N GLU A 155 -5.31 21.44 -10.25
CA GLU A 155 -4.80 22.78 -9.94
C GLU A 155 -5.14 23.78 -11.04
N TRP A 156 -5.02 23.43 -12.33
CA TRP A 156 -5.51 24.26 -13.42
C TRP A 156 -7.02 24.43 -13.35
N SER A 157 -7.77 23.38 -13.00
CA SER A 157 -9.22 23.45 -12.81
C SER A 157 -9.64 24.17 -11.51
N ALA A 158 -8.75 24.34 -10.52
CA ALA A 158 -8.97 25.13 -9.31
C ALA A 158 -8.54 26.60 -9.49
N TYR A 159 -7.46 26.86 -10.20
CA TYR A 159 -7.02 28.20 -10.61
C TYR A 159 -7.98 28.82 -11.63
N ASN A 160 -8.57 27.99 -12.49
CA ASN A 160 -9.61 28.38 -13.47
C ASN A 160 -11.06 28.21 -12.94
N ARG A 161 -11.24 27.69 -11.72
CA ARG A 161 -12.50 27.77 -10.94
C ARG A 161 -12.46 28.80 -9.81
N GLY A 162 -11.32 29.41 -9.54
CA GLY A 162 -11.17 30.53 -8.63
C GLY A 162 -11.48 31.85 -9.32
N TYR A 163 -12.70 31.99 -9.85
CA TYR A 163 -13.46 33.21 -10.18
C TYR A 163 -14.61 32.81 -11.13
N ARG A 164 -15.53 31.99 -10.64
CA ARG A 164 -16.93 32.08 -11.09
C ARG A 164 -17.76 32.38 -9.87
N ARG A 165 -17.63 33.64 -9.40
CA ARG A 165 -18.78 34.26 -8.76
C ARG A 165 -19.92 34.16 -9.76
N HIS A 166 -21.06 33.81 -9.21
CA HIS A 166 -22.35 33.76 -9.87
C HIS A 166 -22.81 35.19 -10.19
N ASP A 167 -22.00 35.96 -10.93
CA ASP A 167 -22.23 37.38 -11.24
C ASP A 167 -21.72 37.80 -12.63
N ASP A 168 -21.15 36.91 -13.43
CA ASP A 168 -20.91 37.20 -14.85
C ASP A 168 -22.08 36.64 -15.66
N CYS A 169 -23.21 37.30 -15.47
CA CYS A 169 -24.15 37.45 -16.55
C CYS A 169 -23.43 38.14 -17.72
N ASP A 170 -23.03 37.36 -18.73
CA ASP A 170 -22.63 37.90 -20.02
C ASP A 170 -23.73 38.87 -20.48
N ILE A 171 -23.38 40.09 -20.88
CA ILE A 171 -24.38 41.08 -21.31
C ILE A 171 -25.23 40.53 -22.48
N CYS A 172 -24.63 39.63 -23.27
CA CYS A 172 -25.28 38.86 -24.31
C CYS A 172 -26.29 37.83 -23.76
N THR A 173 -26.00 37.18 -22.63
CA THR A 173 -26.89 36.21 -21.97
C THR A 173 -28.04 36.92 -21.24
N ILE A 174 -27.80 38.09 -20.63
CA ILE A 174 -28.89 38.93 -20.10
C ILE A 174 -29.80 39.39 -21.24
N CYS A 175 -29.26 39.90 -22.35
CA CYS A 175 -30.08 40.32 -23.49
C CYS A 175 -30.90 39.18 -24.09
N GLN A 176 -30.37 37.95 -24.12
CA GLN A 176 -31.12 36.77 -24.55
C GLN A 176 -32.23 36.39 -23.58
N ILE A 177 -32.01 36.54 -22.26
CA ILE A 177 -33.03 36.25 -21.25
C ILE A 177 -34.14 37.31 -21.24
N ILE A 178 -33.80 38.60 -21.38
CA ILE A 178 -34.77 39.71 -21.45
C ILE A 178 -35.59 39.63 -22.76
N ALA A 179 -34.95 39.34 -23.90
CA ALA A 179 -35.66 39.17 -25.17
C ALA A 179 -36.61 37.95 -25.14
N CYS A 180 -36.26 36.89 -24.39
CA CYS A 180 -37.16 35.77 -24.15
C CYS A 180 -38.30 36.12 -23.18
N TRP A 181 -38.08 36.98 -22.19
CA TRP A 181 -39.15 37.45 -21.29
C TRP A 181 -40.17 38.31 -22.06
N GLU A 182 -39.72 39.28 -22.86
CA GLU A 182 -40.62 40.13 -23.67
C GLU A 182 -41.37 39.31 -24.72
N CYS A 183 -40.73 38.34 -25.40
CA CYS A 183 -41.44 37.45 -26.33
C CYS A 183 -42.44 36.49 -25.67
N CYS A 184 -42.27 36.13 -24.40
CA CYS A 184 -43.13 35.14 -23.73
C CYS A 184 -44.24 35.76 -22.88
N CYS A 185 -44.16 37.04 -22.51
CA CYS A 185 -45.20 37.72 -21.73
C CYS A 185 -46.16 38.59 -22.55
N ASP A 186 -45.85 38.91 -23.81
CA ASP A 186 -46.75 39.73 -24.67
C ASP A 186 -47.87 38.95 -25.36
N ASN A 187 -48.02 37.64 -25.10
CA ASN A 187 -49.11 36.83 -25.68
C ASN A 187 -50.31 36.59 -24.75
N ASP A 188 -50.38 37.27 -23.60
CA ASP A 188 -51.57 37.27 -22.75
C ASP A 188 -52.01 38.71 -22.41
N ILE A 189 -52.56 39.43 -23.40
CA ILE A 189 -53.76 40.28 -23.24
C ILE A 189 -54.40 40.37 -24.63
N GLY A 190 -55.42 39.53 -24.83
CA GLY A 190 -56.49 39.88 -25.75
C GLY A 190 -57.33 40.99 -25.11
N CYS A 191 -57.36 42.16 -25.75
CA CYS A 191 -58.46 43.12 -25.86
C CYS A 191 -58.02 44.29 -26.74
#